data_AF-A0A2D7IAL7-F1
#
_entry.id   AF-A0A2D7IAL7-F1
#
_cell.length_a   1.000
_cell.length_b   1.000
_cell.length_c   1.000
_cell.angle_alpha   90.00
_cell.angle_beta   90.00
_cell.angle_gamma   90.00
#
_symmetry.space_group_name_H-M   'P 1'
#
loop_
_entity.id
_entity.type
_entity.pdbx_description
1 polymer ?
#
loop_
_entity_poly.entity_id
_entity_poly.type
_entity_poly.pdbx_seq_one_letter_code
_entity_poly.pdbx_strand_id
1 'polypeptide(L)'
;MIINSDANDIVYTAAVSGVNANFLKPSLEAMGITEEMWKNTKKIDFGKDLSAAEAEAKAWKTIWSAGHGVTSINDCPSVQELVEKLKSEFVSSIRKQSELLDRF
;
A
#
# COMPACT_ATOMS: atom_id res chain seq x y z
N MET A 1 -10.10 -2.52 1.63
CA MET A 1 -8.80 -3.13 1.29
C MET A 1 -7.73 -2.67 2.25
N ILE A 2 -7.30 -1.40 2.24
CA ILE A 2 -6.28 -0.83 3.15
C ILE A 2 -6.46 -1.28 4.62
N ILE A 3 -7.61 -1.00 5.25
CA ILE A 3 -7.89 -1.35 6.66
C ILE A 3 -7.83 -2.86 6.94
N ASN A 4 -8.05 -3.69 5.93
CA ASN A 4 -8.11 -5.14 6.07
C ASN A 4 -6.80 -5.83 5.62
N SER A 5 -5.75 -5.05 5.33
CA SER A 5 -4.49 -5.57 4.80
C SER A 5 -3.40 -5.57 5.85
N ASP A 6 -2.54 -6.59 5.80
CA ASP A 6 -1.36 -6.69 6.66
C ASP A 6 -0.04 -6.64 5.86
N ALA A 7 1.09 -6.90 6.53
CA ALA A 7 2.41 -6.85 5.91
C ALA A 7 2.58 -7.89 4.79
N ASN A 8 1.93 -9.05 4.89
CA ASN A 8 1.99 -10.12 3.89
C ASN A 8 1.16 -9.80 2.64
N ASP A 9 0.28 -8.80 2.71
CA ASP A 9 -0.48 -8.33 1.57
C ASP A 9 0.30 -7.35 0.69
N ILE A 10 1.57 -7.07 1.00
CA ILE A 10 2.42 -6.21 0.18
C ILE A 10 3.23 -7.06 -0.81
N VAL A 11 3.04 -6.80 -2.09
CA VAL A 11 3.76 -7.47 -3.19
C VAL A 11 4.65 -6.46 -3.87
N TYR A 12 5.95 -6.75 -3.88
CA TYR A 12 6.94 -5.99 -4.64
C TYR A 12 7.12 -6.60 -6.03
N THR A 13 6.69 -5.90 -7.07
CA THR A 13 6.73 -6.42 -8.45
C THR A 13 6.83 -5.32 -9.50
N ALA A 14 7.49 -5.63 -10.62
CA ALA A 14 7.49 -4.82 -11.83
C ALA A 14 6.37 -5.19 -12.82
N ALA A 15 5.58 -6.22 -12.53
CA ALA A 15 4.61 -6.78 -13.47
C ALA A 15 3.50 -5.79 -13.88
N VAL A 16 3.22 -4.76 -13.08
CA VAL A 16 2.16 -3.78 -13.34
C VAL A 16 2.61 -2.65 -14.27
N SER A 17 3.74 -2.00 -13.98
CA SER A 17 4.18 -0.80 -14.71
C SER A 17 5.49 -1.01 -15.50
N GLY A 18 6.13 -2.16 -15.35
CA GLY A 18 7.50 -2.42 -15.81
C GLY A 18 8.58 -1.90 -14.85
N VAL A 19 8.20 -1.17 -13.79
CA VAL A 19 9.09 -0.67 -12.74
C VAL A 19 8.66 -1.30 -11.42
N ASN A 20 9.62 -1.77 -10.62
CA ASN A 20 9.29 -2.36 -9.33
C ASN A 20 8.64 -1.34 -8.39
N ALA A 21 7.50 -1.72 -7.83
CA ALA A 21 6.81 -0.97 -6.80
C ALA A 21 6.06 -1.93 -5.85
N ASN A 22 5.61 -1.40 -4.72
CA ASN A 22 4.79 -2.13 -3.76
C ASN A 22 3.31 -1.95 -4.08
N PHE A 23 2.60 -3.07 -4.21
CA PHE A 23 1.18 -3.14 -4.50
C PHE A 23 0.46 -4.00 -3.48
N LEU A 24 -0.83 -3.72 -3.26
CA LEU A 24 -1.69 -4.55 -2.45
C LEU A 24 -2.04 -5.84 -3.21
N LYS A 25 -1.66 -6.99 -2.65
CA LYS A 25 -2.01 -8.33 -3.14
C LYS A 25 -3.49 -8.46 -3.51
N PRO A 26 -4.46 -8.05 -2.66
CA PRO A 26 -5.87 -8.17 -3.03
C PRO A 26 -6.28 -7.34 -4.25
N SER A 27 -5.58 -6.24 -4.53
CA SER A 27 -5.83 -5.42 -5.74
C SER A 27 -5.28 -6.07 -7.01
N LEU A 28 -4.14 -6.77 -6.90
CA LEU A 28 -3.56 -7.55 -8.00
C LEU A 28 -4.46 -8.74 -8.33
N GLU A 29 -4.87 -9.50 -7.32
CA GLU A 29 -5.74 -10.67 -7.46
C GLU A 29 -7.12 -10.30 -8.03
N ALA A 30 -7.70 -9.18 -7.61
CA ALA A 30 -8.97 -8.66 -8.15
C ALA A 30 -8.90 -8.34 -9.66
N MET A 31 -7.69 -8.06 -10.17
CA MET A 31 -7.43 -7.83 -11.60
C MET A 31 -6.99 -9.09 -12.34
N GLY A 32 -7.00 -10.26 -11.67
CA GLY A 32 -6.57 -11.52 -12.25
C GLY A 32 -5.04 -11.66 -12.38
N ILE A 33 -4.26 -10.78 -11.73
CA ILE A 33 -2.80 -10.88 -11.70
C ILE A 33 -2.42 -11.90 -10.62
N THR A 34 -2.10 -13.12 -11.04
CA THR A 34 -1.74 -14.23 -10.14
C THR A 34 -0.32 -14.09 -9.61
N GLU A 35 -0.02 -14.82 -8.53
CA GLU A 35 1.31 -14.85 -7.91
C GLU A 35 2.42 -15.29 -8.88
N GLU A 36 2.11 -16.21 -9.80
CA GLU A 36 3.03 -16.63 -10.86
C GLU A 36 3.43 -15.45 -11.77
N MET A 37 2.49 -14.52 -12.02
CA MET A 37 2.72 -13.35 -12.86
C MET A 37 3.54 -12.27 -12.15
N TRP A 38 3.57 -12.23 -10.82
CA TRP A 38 4.33 -11.21 -10.07
C TRP A 38 5.84 -11.29 -10.30
N LYS A 39 6.35 -12.47 -10.67
CA LYS A 39 7.78 -12.69 -10.97
C LYS A 39 8.17 -12.25 -12.39
N ASN A 40 7.20 -11.90 -13.23
CA ASN A 40 7.48 -11.42 -14.58
C ASN A 40 8.07 -10.01 -14.54
N THR A 41 9.18 -9.83 -15.24
CA THR A 41 9.85 -8.53 -15.42
C THR A 41 9.27 -7.70 -16.56
N LYS A 42 8.44 -8.32 -17.41
CA LYS A 42 7.72 -7.62 -18.48
C LYS A 42 6.38 -7.12 -17.94
N LYS A 43 6.06 -5.87 -18.27
CA LYS A 43 4.74 -5.27 -18.01
C LYS A 43 3.66 -6.19 -18.57
N ILE A 44 2.69 -6.55 -17.74
CA ILE A 44 1.51 -7.30 -18.16
C ILE A 44 0.75 -6.45 -19.17
N ASP A 45 0.44 -7.01 -20.33
CA ASP A 45 -0.39 -6.35 -21.32
C ASP A 45 -1.86 -6.49 -20.91
N PHE A 46 -2.47 -5.37 -20.52
CA PHE A 46 -3.80 -5.35 -19.92
C PHE A 46 -4.95 -5.46 -20.94
N GLY A 47 -4.69 -5.62 -22.25
CA GLY A 47 -5.74 -5.62 -23.27
C GLY A 47 -5.51 -6.57 -24.44
N LYS A 48 -6.44 -7.53 -24.64
CA LYS A 48 -6.74 -8.12 -25.96
C LYS A 48 -7.99 -7.50 -26.61
N ASP A 49 -8.86 -6.84 -25.84
CA ASP A 49 -10.16 -6.30 -26.29
C ASP A 49 -10.38 -4.80 -25.96
N LEU A 50 -9.38 -4.12 -25.40
CA LEU A 50 -9.39 -2.67 -25.09
C LEU A 50 -8.13 -2.04 -25.68
N SER A 51 -8.18 -0.75 -26.03
CA SER A 51 -6.95 -0.04 -26.40
C SER A 51 -5.98 -0.06 -25.21
N ALA A 52 -4.67 -0.11 -25.47
CA ALA A 52 -3.65 -0.15 -24.43
C ALA A 52 -3.80 0.99 -23.39
N ALA A 53 -4.26 2.17 -23.84
CA ALA A 53 -4.51 3.33 -22.99
C ALA A 53 -5.71 3.15 -22.04
N GLU A 54 -6.81 2.54 -22.51
CA GLU A 54 -7.99 2.25 -21.67
C GLU A 54 -7.70 1.15 -20.65
N ALA A 55 -6.96 0.13 -21.07
CA ALA A 55 -6.54 -0.96 -20.22
C ALA A 55 -5.60 -0.47 -19.10
N GLU A 56 -4.66 0.41 -19.43
CA GLU A 56 -3.79 1.09 -18.47
C GLU A 56 -4.59 2.00 -17.52
N ALA A 57 -5.48 2.85 -18.04
CA ALA A 57 -6.32 3.72 -17.21
C ALA A 57 -7.19 2.93 -16.22
N LYS A 58 -7.70 1.76 -16.64
CA LYS A 58 -8.44 0.86 -15.76
C LYS A 58 -7.53 0.27 -14.67
N ALA A 59 -6.31 -0.15 -15.02
CA ALA A 59 -5.33 -0.69 -14.08
C ALA A 59 -4.96 0.32 -12.98
N TRP A 60 -4.75 1.61 -13.31
CA TRP A 60 -4.44 2.64 -12.29
C TRP A 60 -5.61 2.95 -11.35
N LYS A 61 -6.85 2.66 -11.77
CA LYS A 61 -8.05 2.84 -10.93
C LYS A 61 -8.28 1.65 -9.99
N THR A 62 -7.77 0.48 -10.32
CA THR A 62 -8.10 -0.79 -9.63
C THR A 62 -6.92 -1.45 -8.93
N ILE A 63 -5.68 -1.21 -9.36
CA ILE A 63 -4.45 -1.71 -8.73
C ILE A 63 -3.92 -0.63 -7.78
N TRP A 64 -3.79 -0.98 -6.50
CA TRP A 64 -3.51 -0.01 -5.44
C TRP A 64 -2.09 -0.19 -4.93
N SER A 65 -1.34 0.90 -4.84
CA SER A 65 -0.05 0.90 -4.17
C SER A 65 -0.21 1.07 -2.66
N ALA A 66 0.64 0.38 -1.90
CA ALA A 66 0.75 0.54 -0.45
C ALA A 66 2.12 0.10 0.02
N GLY A 67 2.58 0.62 1.15
CA GLY A 67 3.75 0.10 1.85
C GLY A 67 3.36 -0.72 3.07
N HIS A 68 4.34 -1.39 3.70
CA HIS A 68 4.15 -2.19 4.91
C HIS A 68 3.58 -1.40 6.12
N GLY A 69 3.63 -0.07 6.08
CA GLY A 69 2.95 0.79 7.04
C GLY A 69 1.42 0.65 7.04
N VAL A 70 0.83 -0.03 6.04
CA VAL A 70 -0.61 -0.36 6.00
C VAL A 70 -1.07 -1.09 7.25
N THR A 71 -0.18 -1.86 7.90
CA THR A 71 -0.45 -2.59 9.15
C THR A 71 -0.87 -1.70 10.32
N SER A 72 -0.56 -0.40 10.26
CA SER A 72 -0.94 0.58 11.29
C SER A 72 -2.26 1.31 11.00
N ILE A 73 -2.90 1.01 9.86
CA ILE A 73 -4.12 1.68 9.42
C ILE A 73 -5.31 0.77 9.71
N ASN A 74 -6.07 1.11 10.74
CA ASN A 74 -7.23 0.33 11.23
C ASN A 74 -8.52 1.15 11.32
N ASP A 75 -8.50 2.40 10.85
CA ASP A 75 -9.63 3.32 10.83
C ASP A 75 -9.57 4.24 9.59
N CYS A 76 -10.58 5.09 9.42
CA CYS A 76 -10.65 6.12 8.38
C CYS A 76 -11.17 7.44 8.98
N PRO A 77 -10.39 8.09 9.87
CA PRO A 77 -10.77 9.35 10.50
C PRO A 77 -10.73 10.51 9.49
N SER A 78 -11.25 11.67 9.89
CA SER A 78 -11.00 12.90 9.13
C SER A 78 -9.52 13.26 9.14
N VAL A 79 -9.09 14.07 8.16
CA VAL A 79 -7.70 14.56 8.08
C VAL A 79 -7.32 15.32 9.34
N GLN A 80 -8.24 16.13 9.88
CA GLN A 80 -8.00 16.90 11.11
C GLN A 80 -7.73 15.97 12.30
N GLU A 81 -8.61 14.99 12.54
CA GLU A 81 -8.46 14.04 13.65
C GLU A 81 -7.17 13.22 13.52
N LEU A 82 -6.82 12.77 12.30
CA LEU A 82 -5.59 12.03 12.07
C LEU A 82 -4.35 12.86 12.41
N VAL A 83 -4.29 14.11 11.95
CA VAL A 83 -3.15 15.00 12.21
C VAL A 83 -3.04 15.32 13.70
N GLU A 84 -4.16 15.59 14.37
CA GLU A 84 -4.18 15.85 15.81
C GLU A 84 -3.71 14.62 16.61
N LYS A 85 -4.19 13.43 16.25
CA LYS A 85 -3.77 12.15 16.85
C LYS A 85 -2.27 11.93 16.69
N LEU A 86 -1.75 12.01 15.46
CA LEU A 86 -0.32 11.82 15.17
C LEU A 86 0.56 12.78 15.97
N LYS A 87 0.17 14.06 16.05
CA LYS A 87 0.90 15.07 16.82
C LYS A 87 0.90 14.72 18.32
N SER A 88 -0.25 14.33 18.86
CA SER A 88 -0.40 13.96 20.27
C SER A 88 0.45 12.73 20.62
N GLU A 89 0.38 11.68 19.80
CA GLU A 89 1.14 10.43 19.97
C GLU A 89 2.65 10.68 19.88
N PHE A 90 3.11 11.52 18.95
CA PHE A 90 4.52 11.89 18.85
C PHE A 90 5.03 12.61 20.11
N VAL A 91 4.32 13.64 20.57
CA VAL A 91 4.70 14.38 21.79
C VAL A 91 4.69 13.47 23.03
N SER A 92 3.67 12.62 23.16
CA SER A 92 3.58 11.62 24.23
C SER A 92 4.79 10.68 24.20
N SER A 93 5.21 10.22 23.02
CA SER A 93 6.34 9.31 22.86
C SER A 93 7.67 9.95 23.28
N ILE A 94 7.90 11.21 22.89
CA ILE A 94 9.09 11.97 23.30
C ILE A 94 9.14 12.16 24.83
N ARG A 95 8.02 12.51 25.46
CA ARG A 95 7.94 12.66 26.92
C ARG A 95 8.27 11.36 27.64
N LYS A 96 7.64 10.25 27.24
CA LYS A 96 7.91 8.92 27.80
C LYS A 96 9.39 8.52 27.68
N GLN A 97 10.01 8.82 26.53
CA GLN A 97 11.43 8.52 26.33
C GLN A 97 12.34 9.39 27.21
N SER A 98 11.98 10.66 27.44
CA SER A 98 12.69 11.55 28.36
C SER A 98 12.60 11.07 29.80
N GLU A 99 11.41 10.70 30.27
CA GLU A 99 11.23 10.14 31.62
C GLU A 99 12.00 8.83 31.81
N LEU A 100 12.09 8.01 30.75
CA LEU A 100 12.85 6.77 30.79
C LEU A 100 14.36 7.03 30.91
N LEU A 101 14.87 8.10 30.29
CA LEU A 101 16.27 8.49 30.42
C LEU A 101 16.64 8.80 31.86
N ASP A 102 15.78 9.49 32.62
CA ASP A 102 16.04 9.84 34.03
C ASP A 102 16.12 8.60 34.96
N ARG A 103 15.69 7.43 34.49
CA ARG A 103 15.73 6.17 35.24
C ARG A 103 17.03 5.39 35.05
N PHE A 104 17.87 5.78 34.10
CA PHE A 104 19.17 5.15 33.80
C PHE A 104 20.32 6.09 34.17
#